data_AF-A0A6A3BVM5-F1
#
_entry.id   AF-A0A6A3BVM5-F1
#
_cell.length_a   1.000
_cell.length_b   1.000
_cell.length_c   1.000
_cell.angle_alpha   90.00
_cell.angle_beta   90.00
_cell.angle_gamma   90.00
#
_symmetry.space_group_name_H-M   'P 1'
#
loop_
_entity.id
_entity.type
_entity.pdbx_description
1 polymer ?
#
loop_
_entity_poly.entity_id
_entity_poly.type
_entity_poly.pdbx_seq_one_letter_code
_entity_poly.pdbx_strand_id
1 'polypeptide(L)'
;MADNAVSEGASMDGHPLKLASIPATDSTVWTDASPLLQAACTGLRDGELIHGDNFNLFAAMSALEIMDPKMDSGIVRTYYSIDEAIEHGAAPIPISLDSTIDVQCTIDIMDHLLACEAAWHKGHSLAQTVFSCIYLLRLDRTAPHALLHSYCRIIRATCKAVVSVASNARTHEEEDLFTMTYGLPLNGDGDDKCLSILNAVEDTISRQLRACKAASLKRRLPEGSYA
;
A
#
# COMPACT_ATOMS: atom_id res chain seq x y z
N MET A 1 21.51 43.69 28.68
CA MET A 1 20.68 42.96 27.68
C MET A 1 21.49 41.76 27.27
N ALA A 2 21.20 40.63 27.89
CA ALA A 2 21.80 39.34 27.59
C ALA A 2 20.65 38.46 27.10
N ASP A 3 20.74 38.01 25.86
CA ASP A 3 19.77 37.12 25.23
C ASP A 3 19.96 35.70 25.77
N ASN A 4 18.94 35.20 26.47
CA ASN A 4 18.82 33.82 26.92
C ASN A 4 18.35 32.96 25.74
N ALA A 5 19.25 32.17 25.16
CA ALA A 5 18.89 31.06 24.29
C ALA A 5 18.49 29.85 25.17
N VAL A 6 17.20 29.51 25.14
CA VAL A 6 16.66 28.31 25.78
C VAL A 6 17.19 27.09 25.01
N SER A 7 18.02 26.29 25.69
CA SER A 7 18.45 24.98 25.20
C SER A 7 17.41 23.95 25.63
N GLU A 8 16.58 23.48 24.71
CA GLU A 8 15.72 22.31 24.94
C GLU A 8 16.58 21.04 24.88
N GLY A 9 16.96 20.54 26.05
CA GLY A 9 17.53 19.21 26.20
C GLY A 9 16.45 18.15 26.04
N ALA A 10 16.40 17.48 24.89
CA ALA A 10 15.66 16.23 24.73
C ALA A 10 16.42 15.10 25.44
N SER A 11 15.95 14.74 26.63
CA SER A 11 16.48 13.63 27.41
C SER A 11 16.21 12.31 26.67
N MET A 12 17.26 11.71 26.12
CA MET A 12 17.22 10.42 25.42
C MET A 12 17.31 9.28 26.44
N ASP A 13 16.19 8.97 27.12
CA ASP A 13 16.04 7.69 27.82
C ASP A 13 15.74 6.59 26.79
N GLY A 14 16.79 6.20 26.06
CA GLY A 14 16.78 5.03 25.19
C GLY A 14 17.07 3.78 26.00
N HIS A 15 16.04 2.99 26.29
CA HIS A 15 16.27 1.58 26.63
C HIS A 15 17.04 0.94 25.48
N PRO A 16 18.19 0.28 25.72
CA PRO A 16 18.93 -0.36 24.65
C PRO A 16 18.05 -1.46 24.03
N LEU A 17 17.67 -1.26 22.77
CA LEU A 17 17.02 -2.29 21.96
C LEU A 17 17.95 -3.50 21.98
N LYS A 18 17.48 -4.58 22.59
CA LYS A 18 18.20 -5.86 22.60
C LYS A 18 18.18 -6.38 21.17
N LEU A 19 19.23 -6.09 20.40
CA LEU A 19 19.41 -6.62 19.05
C LEU A 19 19.29 -8.15 19.14
N ALA A 20 18.25 -8.70 18.52
CA ALA A 20 18.12 -10.15 18.41
C ALA A 20 19.32 -10.66 17.58
N SER A 21 20.14 -11.51 18.18
CA SER A 21 21.27 -12.13 17.49
C SER A 21 20.74 -12.93 16.30
N ILE A 22 21.28 -12.68 15.09
CA ILE A 22 20.99 -13.53 13.94
C ILE A 22 21.40 -14.96 14.32
N PRO A 23 20.49 -15.95 14.30
CA PRO A 23 20.82 -17.28 14.75
C PRO A 23 21.92 -17.85 13.84
N ALA A 24 23.06 -18.18 14.44
CA ALA A 24 24.08 -19.00 13.80
C ALA A 24 23.45 -20.35 13.45
N THR A 25 23.53 -20.77 12.19
CA THR A 25 23.30 -22.17 11.82
C THR A 25 24.48 -23.01 12.30
N ASP A 26 24.32 -24.34 12.40
CA ASP A 26 25.38 -25.26 12.88
C ASP A 26 26.72 -25.16 12.11
N SER A 27 26.77 -24.45 10.98
CA SER A 27 27.96 -24.22 10.15
C SER A 27 28.44 -22.76 10.07
N THR A 28 27.81 -21.80 10.76
CA THR A 28 28.19 -20.38 10.69
C THR A 28 28.60 -19.83 12.05
N VAL A 29 29.79 -19.24 12.13
CA VAL A 29 30.30 -18.57 13.34
C VAL A 29 30.36 -17.07 13.08
N TRP A 30 29.55 -16.29 13.81
CA TRP A 30 29.63 -14.83 13.79
C TRP A 30 30.82 -14.36 14.62
N THR A 31 31.64 -13.47 14.06
CA THR A 31 32.74 -12.82 14.76
C THR A 31 32.56 -11.31 14.68
N ASP A 32 32.76 -10.61 15.80
CA ASP A 32 32.69 -9.16 15.83
C ASP A 32 33.88 -8.53 15.07
N ALA A 33 33.57 -7.85 13.97
CA ALA A 33 34.54 -7.14 13.15
C ALA A 33 34.65 -5.65 13.51
N SER A 34 33.90 -5.15 14.50
CA SER A 34 33.90 -3.74 14.89
C SER A 34 35.31 -3.20 15.24
N PRO A 35 36.15 -3.93 16.00
CA PRO A 35 37.51 -3.45 16.30
C PRO A 35 38.39 -3.31 15.06
N LEU A 36 38.24 -4.22 14.09
CA LEU A 36 38.98 -4.18 12.83
C LEU A 36 38.57 -2.95 12.01
N LEU A 37 37.27 -2.71 11.88
CA LEU A 37 36.74 -1.56 11.14
C LEU A 37 37.17 -0.24 11.79
N GLN A 38 37.11 -0.14 13.12
CA GLN A 38 37.53 1.07 13.83
C GLN A 38 39.03 1.37 13.68
N ALA A 39 39.87 0.33 13.73
CA ALA A 39 41.30 0.47 13.48
C ALA A 39 41.57 0.93 12.04
N ALA A 40 40.86 0.38 11.05
CA ALA A 40 40.97 0.82 9.66
C ALA A 40 40.56 2.29 9.50
N CYS A 41 39.41 2.70 10.05
CA CYS A 41 38.93 4.09 10.01
C CYS A 41 39.92 5.09 10.63
N THR A 42 40.61 4.71 11.72
CA THR A 42 41.61 5.58 12.38
C THR A 42 42.84 5.81 11.49
N GLY A 43 43.12 4.91 10.54
CA GLY A 43 44.22 5.03 9.60
C GLY A 43 43.92 5.86 8.35
N LEU A 44 42.66 6.21 8.09
CA LEU A 44 42.28 7.03 6.93
C LEU A 44 42.52 8.52 7.20
N ARG A 45 42.99 9.23 6.19
CA ARG A 45 43.06 10.70 6.16
C ARG A 45 41.79 11.30 5.58
N ASP A 46 41.57 12.59 5.84
CA ASP A 46 40.45 13.33 5.25
C ASP A 46 40.47 13.22 3.71
N GLY A 47 39.34 12.81 3.14
CA GLY A 47 39.18 12.62 1.70
C GLY A 47 39.59 11.24 1.18
N GLU A 48 40.09 10.34 2.03
CA GLU A 48 40.33 8.94 1.66
C GLU A 48 39.05 8.10 1.81
N LEU A 49 38.88 7.12 0.93
CA LEU A 49 37.75 6.19 0.93
C LEU A 49 38.26 4.80 0.58
N ILE A 50 37.97 3.82 1.44
CA ILE A 50 38.16 2.40 1.11
C ILE A 50 36.90 1.91 0.40
N HIS A 51 37.06 1.42 -0.82
CA HIS A 51 35.97 0.86 -1.60
C HIS A 51 36.47 -0.30 -2.47
N GLY A 52 35.56 -1.15 -2.96
CA GLY A 52 35.91 -2.18 -3.94
C GLY A 52 36.19 -1.59 -5.32
N ASP A 53 36.88 -2.34 -6.18
CA ASP A 53 37.27 -1.88 -7.53
C ASP A 53 36.07 -1.48 -8.41
N ASN A 54 34.88 -2.04 -8.14
CA ASN A 54 33.65 -1.79 -8.89
C ASN A 54 32.77 -0.69 -8.27
N PHE A 55 33.25 0.02 -7.25
CA PHE A 55 32.48 1.07 -6.59
C PHE A 55 32.47 2.36 -7.42
N ASN A 56 31.30 2.98 -7.54
CA ASN A 56 31.11 4.23 -8.25
C ASN A 56 30.39 5.24 -7.34
N LEU A 57 31.00 6.41 -7.14
CA LEU A 57 30.41 7.49 -6.34
C LEU A 57 29.06 7.95 -6.90
N PHE A 58 28.88 7.94 -8.22
CA PHE A 58 27.59 8.28 -8.82
C PHE A 58 26.49 7.28 -8.43
N ALA A 59 26.82 5.99 -8.34
CA ALA A 59 25.87 4.98 -7.87
C ALA A 59 25.58 5.13 -6.37
N ALA A 60 26.58 5.57 -5.59
CA ALA A 60 26.41 5.84 -4.16
C ALA A 60 25.45 7.01 -3.87
N MET A 61 25.23 7.93 -4.82
CA MET A 61 24.25 9.02 -4.67
C MET A 61 22.79 8.52 -4.57
N SER A 62 22.50 7.30 -5.02
CA SER A 62 21.19 6.66 -4.91
C SER A 62 21.05 5.78 -3.67
N ALA A 63 22.10 5.67 -2.83
CA ALA A 63 22.06 4.83 -1.64
C ALA A 63 21.09 5.38 -0.59
N LEU A 64 20.35 4.48 0.06
CA LEU A 64 19.51 4.83 1.20
C LEU A 64 20.37 5.06 2.44
N GLU A 65 20.08 6.13 3.17
CA GLU A 65 20.71 6.44 4.45
C GLU A 65 19.81 5.96 5.60
N ILE A 66 20.30 4.99 6.38
CA ILE A 66 19.59 4.47 7.55
C ILE A 66 19.59 5.56 8.63
N MET A 67 18.47 5.69 9.35
CA MET A 67 18.20 6.72 10.37
C MET A 67 17.99 8.14 9.84
N ASP A 68 17.93 8.35 8.53
CA ASP A 68 17.48 9.64 7.97
C ASP A 68 15.94 9.66 7.82
N PRO A 69 15.21 10.67 8.35
CA PRO A 69 13.75 10.72 8.28
C PRO A 69 13.12 10.71 6.88
N LYS A 70 13.86 11.11 5.84
CA LYS A 70 13.38 11.20 4.46
C LYS A 70 13.82 10.01 3.61
N MET A 71 14.96 9.41 3.91
CA MET A 71 15.54 8.29 3.16
C MET A 71 15.25 6.94 3.82
N ASP A 72 15.05 6.90 5.13
CA ASP A 72 14.81 5.67 5.88
C ASP A 72 13.32 5.40 6.06
N SER A 73 12.84 4.64 5.07
CA SER A 73 11.76 3.67 5.14
C SER A 73 11.30 3.16 6.52
N GLY A 74 12.26 2.86 7.40
CA GLY A 74 12.12 2.12 8.65
C GLY A 74 12.23 2.97 9.92
N ILE A 75 12.45 4.28 9.81
CA ILE A 75 12.66 5.15 10.99
C ILE A 75 11.36 5.44 11.77
N VAL A 76 10.20 5.42 11.10
CA VAL A 76 8.90 5.56 11.75
C VAL A 76 8.63 4.34 12.64
N ARG A 77 8.29 4.57 13.90
CA ARG A 77 8.31 3.52 14.95
C ARG A 77 7.17 2.49 14.89
N THR A 78 6.19 2.68 14.02
CA THR A 78 5.01 1.81 13.93
C THR A 78 4.76 1.44 12.47
N TYR A 79 5.36 0.33 12.03
CA TYR A 79 4.88 -0.40 10.86
C TYR A 79 3.91 -1.45 11.36
N TYR A 80 2.71 -1.42 10.81
CA TYR A 80 1.85 -2.59 10.86
C TYR A 80 2.13 -3.39 9.61
N SER A 81 2.44 -4.67 9.78
CA SER A 81 2.30 -5.61 8.67
C SER A 81 0.85 -5.57 8.17
N ILE A 82 0.63 -6.02 6.93
CA ILE A 82 -0.73 -6.06 6.38
C ILE A 82 -1.65 -6.88 7.29
N ASP A 83 -1.15 -7.98 7.85
CA ASP A 83 -1.90 -8.83 8.79
C ASP A 83 -2.19 -8.11 10.11
N GLU A 84 -1.21 -7.42 10.71
CA GLU A 84 -1.43 -6.64 11.93
C GLU A 84 -2.42 -5.49 11.70
N ALA A 85 -2.32 -4.76 10.58
CA ALA A 85 -3.25 -3.68 10.25
C ALA A 85 -4.69 -4.22 10.11
N ILE A 86 -4.83 -5.42 9.54
CA ILE A 86 -6.10 -6.13 9.45
C ILE A 86 -6.64 -6.51 10.84
N GLU A 87 -5.79 -7.04 11.71
CA GLU A 87 -6.15 -7.40 13.09
C GLU A 87 -6.57 -6.16 13.90
N HIS A 88 -5.95 -5.02 13.64
CA HIS A 88 -6.32 -3.72 14.20
C HIS A 88 -7.56 -3.08 13.55
N GLY A 89 -8.18 -3.74 12.57
CA GLY A 89 -9.45 -3.31 11.98
C GLY A 89 -9.34 -2.29 10.86
N ALA A 90 -8.18 -2.14 10.20
CA ALA A 90 -8.00 -1.20 9.09
C ALA A 90 -8.80 -1.58 7.82
N ALA A 91 -9.17 -2.86 7.67
CA ALA A 91 -9.98 -3.36 6.55
C ALA A 91 -10.99 -4.42 7.03
N PRO A 92 -12.07 -3.99 7.69
CA PRO A 92 -13.10 -4.89 8.20
C PRO A 92 -13.94 -5.47 7.05
N ILE A 93 -14.39 -6.72 7.21
CA ILE A 93 -15.31 -7.41 6.30
C ILE A 93 -16.26 -8.28 7.16
N PRO A 94 -17.58 -8.07 7.11
CA PRO A 94 -18.29 -6.98 6.43
C PRO A 94 -17.87 -5.59 6.96
N ILE A 95 -18.02 -4.54 6.14
CA ILE A 95 -17.52 -3.20 6.49
C ILE A 95 -18.37 -2.63 7.63
N SER A 96 -19.67 -2.90 7.61
CA SER A 96 -20.60 -2.60 8.70
C SER A 96 -21.64 -3.71 8.86
N LEU A 97 -22.18 -3.85 10.07
CA LEU A 97 -23.33 -4.72 10.34
C LEU A 97 -24.65 -4.10 9.86
N ASP A 98 -24.68 -2.78 9.69
CA ASP A 98 -25.81 -2.07 9.09
C ASP A 98 -25.66 -2.08 7.56
N SER A 99 -26.64 -2.67 6.88
CA SER A 99 -26.64 -2.81 5.42
C SER A 99 -26.63 -1.48 4.67
N THR A 100 -27.16 -0.40 5.26
CA THR A 100 -27.14 0.93 4.63
C THR A 100 -25.75 1.57 4.71
N ILE A 101 -25.10 1.45 5.87
CA ILE A 101 -23.76 1.95 6.11
C ILE A 101 -22.73 1.12 5.32
N ASP A 102 -22.89 -0.19 5.25
CA ASP A 102 -22.01 -1.09 4.49
C ASP A 102 -21.98 -0.72 2.99
N VAL A 103 -23.14 -0.41 2.40
CA VAL A 103 -23.23 0.08 1.02
C VAL A 103 -22.58 1.44 0.86
N GLN A 104 -22.81 2.37 1.78
CA GLN A 104 -22.19 3.70 1.73
C GLN A 104 -20.67 3.61 1.79
N CYS A 105 -20.13 2.87 2.77
CA CYS A 105 -18.69 2.68 2.90
C CYS A 105 -18.09 1.95 1.70
N THR A 106 -18.81 0.99 1.10
CA THR A 106 -18.37 0.34 -0.14
C THR A 106 -18.21 1.37 -1.26
N ILE A 107 -19.19 2.26 -1.45
CA ILE A 107 -19.13 3.33 -2.45
C ILE A 107 -17.97 4.27 -2.16
N ASP A 108 -17.76 4.65 -0.89
CA ASP A 108 -16.66 5.53 -0.49
C ASP A 108 -15.29 4.90 -0.81
N ILE A 109 -15.13 3.60 -0.56
CA ILE A 109 -13.90 2.85 -0.92
C ILE A 109 -13.72 2.82 -2.45
N MET A 110 -14.79 2.60 -3.21
CA MET A 110 -14.73 2.58 -4.68
C MET A 110 -14.33 3.95 -5.22
N ASP A 111 -14.92 5.03 -4.72
CA ASP A 111 -14.59 6.40 -5.13
C ASP A 111 -13.14 6.76 -4.80
N HIS A 112 -12.68 6.40 -3.60
CA HIS A 112 -11.29 6.61 -3.20
C HIS A 112 -10.30 5.84 -4.09
N LEU A 113 -10.59 4.59 -4.43
CA LEU A 113 -9.77 3.78 -5.34
C LEU A 113 -9.68 4.40 -6.74
N LEU A 114 -10.79 4.94 -7.25
CA LEU A 114 -10.81 5.64 -8.54
C LEU A 114 -9.95 6.92 -8.48
N ALA A 115 -10.03 7.68 -7.39
CA ALA A 115 -9.18 8.84 -7.16
C ALA A 115 -7.68 8.47 -7.09
N CYS A 116 -7.35 7.35 -6.45
CA CYS A 116 -5.99 6.81 -6.40
C CYS A 116 -5.47 6.41 -7.79
N GLU A 117 -6.30 5.76 -8.61
CA GLU A 117 -5.95 5.44 -10.00
C GLU A 117 -5.69 6.72 -10.82
N ALA A 118 -6.54 7.74 -10.66
CA ALA A 118 -6.34 9.03 -11.31
C ALA A 118 -5.07 9.76 -10.82
N ALA A 119 -4.71 9.61 -9.55
CA ALA A 119 -3.47 10.16 -8.99
C ALA A 119 -2.24 9.45 -9.56
N TRP A 120 -2.29 8.13 -9.72
CA TRP A 120 -1.23 7.36 -10.37
C TRP A 120 -0.98 7.83 -11.80
N HIS A 121 -2.04 8.05 -12.58
CA HIS A 121 -1.93 8.59 -13.94
C HIS A 121 -1.34 10.01 -14.01
N LYS A 122 -1.23 10.73 -12.88
CA LYS A 122 -0.59 12.06 -12.80
C LYS A 122 0.89 12.01 -12.39
N GLY A 123 1.48 10.82 -12.29
CA GLY A 123 2.90 10.63 -12.01
C GLY A 123 3.25 10.22 -10.57
N HIS A 124 2.24 9.97 -9.72
CA HIS A 124 2.50 9.34 -8.42
C HIS A 124 2.84 7.85 -8.59
N SER A 125 3.51 7.23 -7.61
CA SER A 125 3.81 5.80 -7.68
C SER A 125 2.58 4.93 -7.43
N LEU A 126 2.55 3.76 -8.07
CA LEU A 126 1.46 2.79 -7.91
C LEU A 126 1.39 2.24 -6.47
N ALA A 127 2.54 2.08 -5.82
CA ALA A 127 2.66 1.63 -4.42
C ALA A 127 2.02 2.60 -3.43
N GLN A 128 2.17 3.91 -3.66
CA GLN A 128 1.67 4.96 -2.76
C GLN A 128 0.22 5.36 -3.03
N THR A 129 -0.33 4.98 -4.18
CA THR A 129 -1.69 5.36 -4.60
C THR A 129 -2.64 4.18 -4.51
N VAL A 130 -2.80 3.42 -5.59
CA VAL A 130 -3.78 2.32 -5.70
C VAL A 130 -3.51 1.22 -4.67
N PHE A 131 -2.24 0.84 -4.47
CA PHE A 131 -1.87 -0.19 -3.50
C PHE A 131 -1.70 0.30 -2.06
N SER A 132 -2.07 1.56 -1.77
CA SER A 132 -2.31 1.98 -0.38
C SER A 132 -3.54 1.27 0.22
N CYS A 133 -4.45 0.78 -0.63
CA CYS A 133 -5.66 0.09 -0.21
C CYS A 133 -5.37 -1.38 0.16
N ILE A 134 -5.60 -1.72 1.43
CA ILE A 134 -5.43 -3.09 1.97
C ILE A 134 -6.31 -4.11 1.23
N TYR A 135 -7.50 -3.72 0.77
CA TYR A 135 -8.40 -4.60 0.01
C TYR A 135 -7.78 -5.07 -1.33
N LEU A 136 -6.93 -4.24 -1.95
CA LEU A 136 -6.19 -4.62 -3.16
C LEU A 136 -4.94 -5.45 -2.85
N LEU A 137 -4.26 -5.16 -1.75
CA LEU A 137 -3.12 -5.96 -1.29
C LEU A 137 -3.54 -7.39 -0.89
N ARG A 138 -4.76 -7.57 -0.37
CA ARG A 138 -5.32 -8.86 0.06
C ARG A 138 -6.71 -9.11 -0.52
N LEU A 139 -6.75 -9.28 -1.84
CA LEU A 139 -7.99 -9.49 -2.61
C LEU A 139 -8.83 -10.68 -2.15
N ASP A 140 -8.21 -11.77 -1.68
CA ASP A 140 -8.94 -12.96 -1.19
C ASP A 140 -9.94 -12.62 -0.07
N ARG A 141 -9.64 -11.57 0.70
CA ARG A 141 -10.53 -11.14 1.79
C ARG A 141 -11.83 -10.55 1.29
N THR A 142 -11.82 -9.89 0.14
CA THR A 142 -13.02 -9.25 -0.43
C THR A 142 -14.02 -10.26 -0.99
N ALA A 143 -13.65 -11.54 -1.16
CA ALA A 143 -14.49 -12.58 -1.76
C ALA A 143 -15.93 -12.70 -1.21
N PRO A 144 -16.21 -12.53 0.10
CA PRO A 144 -17.57 -12.54 0.65
C PRO A 144 -18.43 -11.36 0.17
N HIS A 145 -17.81 -10.25 -0.23
CA HIS A 145 -18.48 -9.03 -0.66
C HIS A 145 -18.36 -8.85 -2.18
N ALA A 146 -19.30 -9.44 -2.92
CA ALA A 146 -19.23 -9.58 -4.38
C ALA A 146 -18.98 -8.26 -5.16
N LEU A 147 -19.56 -7.14 -4.73
CA LEU A 147 -19.39 -5.83 -5.40
C LEU A 147 -17.98 -5.26 -5.20
N LEU A 148 -17.55 -5.10 -3.95
CA LEU A 148 -16.18 -4.70 -3.64
C LEU A 148 -15.14 -5.64 -4.28
N HIS A 149 -15.36 -6.96 -4.23
CA HIS A 149 -14.47 -7.93 -4.85
C HIS A 149 -14.33 -7.73 -6.35
N SER A 150 -15.46 -7.62 -7.07
CA SER A 150 -15.43 -7.43 -8.53
C SER A 150 -14.79 -6.10 -8.91
N TYR A 151 -15.05 -5.04 -8.14
CA TYR A 151 -14.45 -3.73 -8.34
C TYR A 151 -12.93 -3.73 -8.13
N CYS A 152 -12.46 -4.24 -6.99
CA CYS A 152 -11.02 -4.33 -6.71
C CYS A 152 -10.29 -5.18 -7.78
N ARG A 153 -10.91 -6.26 -8.28
CA ARG A 153 -10.33 -7.05 -9.39
C ARG A 153 -10.20 -6.26 -10.68
N ILE A 154 -11.21 -5.45 -11.02
CA ILE A 154 -11.14 -4.60 -12.21
C ILE A 154 -10.06 -3.54 -12.06
N ILE A 155 -9.99 -2.84 -10.92
CA ILE A 155 -8.95 -1.83 -10.69
C ILE A 155 -7.55 -2.45 -10.86
N ARG A 156 -7.32 -3.63 -10.27
CA ARG A 156 -6.05 -4.36 -10.46
C ARG A 156 -5.81 -4.71 -11.93
N ALA A 157 -6.81 -5.25 -12.63
CA ALA A 157 -6.70 -5.64 -14.03
C ALA A 157 -6.43 -4.42 -14.95
N THR A 158 -7.09 -3.29 -14.70
CA THR A 158 -6.87 -2.02 -15.41
C THR A 158 -5.46 -1.50 -15.15
N CYS A 159 -5.00 -1.45 -13.90
CA CYS A 159 -3.63 -1.05 -13.58
C CYS A 159 -2.61 -1.93 -14.31
N LYS A 160 -2.81 -3.26 -14.30
CA LYS A 160 -1.96 -4.21 -15.04
C LYS A 160 -1.97 -3.95 -16.55
N ALA A 161 -3.14 -3.69 -17.14
CA ALA A 161 -3.25 -3.39 -18.56
C ALA A 161 -2.53 -2.08 -18.92
N VAL A 162 -2.70 -1.03 -18.11
CA VAL A 162 -2.01 0.26 -18.30
C VAL A 162 -0.51 0.11 -18.16
N VAL A 163 -0.01 -0.58 -17.13
CA VAL A 163 1.44 -0.87 -16.97
C VAL A 163 1.96 -1.64 -18.19
N SER A 164 1.25 -2.70 -18.62
CA SER A 164 1.64 -3.48 -19.80
C SER A 164 1.71 -2.63 -21.08
N VAL A 165 0.73 -1.76 -21.31
CA VAL A 165 0.73 -0.87 -22.48
C VAL A 165 1.84 0.15 -22.39
N ALA A 166 2.01 0.80 -21.23
CA ALA A 166 3.05 1.82 -21.02
C ALA A 166 4.46 1.24 -21.17
N SER A 167 4.74 0.05 -20.60
CA SER A 167 6.03 -0.63 -20.75
C SER A 167 6.34 -1.05 -22.19
N ASN A 168 5.31 -1.28 -23.02
CA ASN A 168 5.49 -1.59 -24.45
C ASN A 168 5.49 -0.35 -25.35
N ALA A 169 4.97 0.76 -24.85
CA ALA A 169 5.01 2.04 -25.54
C ALA A 169 6.40 2.66 -25.41
N ARG A 170 6.74 3.57 -26.32
CA ARG A 170 7.98 4.38 -26.23
C ARG A 170 7.80 5.52 -25.22
N THR A 171 7.37 5.17 -24.00
CA THR A 171 7.24 6.11 -22.89
C THR A 171 8.54 6.19 -22.12
N HIS A 172 8.80 7.35 -21.53
CA HIS A 172 9.89 7.56 -20.60
C HIS A 172 9.40 7.26 -19.18
N GLU A 173 10.04 6.28 -18.55
CA GLU A 173 9.75 5.87 -17.18
C GLU A 173 9.98 7.04 -16.21
N GLU A 174 9.09 7.22 -15.24
CA GLU A 174 9.08 8.32 -14.26
C GLU A 174 8.82 9.74 -14.82
N GLU A 175 8.89 9.93 -16.14
CA GLU A 175 8.52 11.19 -16.82
C GLU A 175 7.05 11.15 -17.29
N ASP A 176 6.68 10.13 -18.07
CA ASP A 176 5.33 9.99 -18.64
C ASP A 176 4.40 9.22 -17.69
N LEU A 177 4.89 8.12 -17.14
CA LEU A 177 4.16 7.27 -16.21
C LEU A 177 5.11 6.49 -15.30
N PHE A 178 4.70 6.35 -14.04
CA PHE A 178 5.39 5.48 -13.10
C PHE A 178 4.95 4.02 -13.29
N THR A 179 5.73 3.24 -14.06
CA THR A 179 5.40 1.83 -14.39
C THR A 179 5.98 0.83 -13.40
N MET A 180 6.85 1.27 -12.48
CA MET A 180 7.48 0.39 -11.49
C MET A 180 6.49 -0.15 -10.49
N THR A 181 6.50 -1.48 -10.35
CA THR A 181 5.53 -2.22 -9.56
C THR A 181 6.11 -2.74 -8.25
N TYR A 182 7.43 -2.69 -8.04
CA TYR A 182 8.11 -3.09 -6.78
C TYR A 182 7.62 -4.41 -6.14
N GLY A 183 7.23 -5.39 -6.97
CA GLY A 183 6.72 -6.68 -6.48
C GLY A 183 5.26 -6.67 -5.98
N LEU A 184 4.50 -5.60 -6.25
CA LEU A 184 3.07 -5.50 -5.94
C LEU A 184 2.27 -6.60 -6.64
N PRO A 185 1.19 -7.11 -6.02
CA PRO A 185 0.42 -8.25 -6.53
C PRO A 185 -0.54 -7.84 -7.66
N LEU A 186 0.01 -7.39 -8.79
CA LEU A 186 -0.73 -7.04 -10.01
C LEU A 186 -1.16 -8.25 -10.83
N ASN A 187 -0.48 -9.37 -10.67
CA ASN A 187 -0.81 -10.61 -11.35
C ASN A 187 -1.67 -11.48 -10.42
N GLY A 188 -2.97 -11.55 -10.69
CA GLY A 188 -3.88 -12.46 -10.00
C GLY A 188 -4.52 -13.48 -10.93
N ASP A 189 -4.77 -14.67 -10.39
CA ASP A 189 -5.50 -15.72 -11.10
C ASP A 189 -6.96 -15.31 -11.33
N GLY A 190 -7.47 -15.58 -12.54
CA GLY A 190 -8.86 -15.32 -12.94
C GLY A 190 -9.20 -13.87 -13.33
N ASP A 191 -8.21 -12.97 -13.42
CA ASP A 191 -8.46 -11.57 -13.82
C ASP A 191 -8.98 -11.43 -15.25
N ASP A 192 -8.74 -12.42 -16.12
CA ASP A 192 -9.32 -12.49 -17.48
C ASP A 192 -10.86 -12.52 -17.50
N LYS A 193 -11.48 -12.92 -16.38
CA LYS A 193 -12.93 -12.98 -16.20
C LYS A 193 -13.48 -11.81 -15.39
N CYS A 194 -12.68 -10.80 -15.06
CA CYS A 194 -13.12 -9.69 -14.19
C CYS A 194 -14.34 -8.95 -14.74
N LEU A 195 -14.39 -8.69 -16.06
CA LEU A 195 -15.51 -8.01 -16.71
C LEU A 195 -16.81 -8.82 -16.67
N SER A 196 -16.74 -10.14 -16.86
CA SER A 196 -17.94 -10.98 -16.81
C SER A 196 -18.50 -11.08 -15.39
N ILE A 197 -17.63 -11.13 -14.39
CA ILE A 197 -18.02 -11.09 -12.97
C ILE A 197 -18.66 -9.74 -12.64
N LEU A 198 -18.09 -8.61 -13.09
CA LEU A 198 -18.68 -7.29 -12.85
C LEU A 198 -20.08 -7.18 -13.48
N ASN A 199 -20.25 -7.56 -14.74
CA ASN A 199 -21.55 -7.54 -15.41
C ASN A 199 -22.59 -8.38 -14.65
N ALA A 200 -22.20 -9.55 -14.14
CA ALA A 200 -23.10 -10.39 -13.34
C ALA A 200 -23.52 -9.74 -12.01
N VAL A 201 -22.59 -9.02 -11.36
CA VAL A 201 -22.88 -8.24 -10.15
C VAL A 201 -23.79 -7.06 -10.46
N GLU A 202 -23.51 -6.29 -11.51
CA GLU A 202 -24.33 -5.16 -11.96
C GLU A 202 -25.76 -5.60 -12.27
N ASP A 203 -25.92 -6.71 -13.00
CA ASP A 203 -27.21 -7.30 -13.31
C ASP A 203 -28.00 -7.68 -12.05
N THR A 204 -27.29 -8.21 -11.04
CA THR A 204 -27.89 -8.59 -9.75
C THR A 204 -28.39 -7.37 -8.98
N ILE A 205 -27.57 -6.32 -8.88
CA ILE A 205 -27.95 -5.05 -8.25
C ILE A 205 -29.11 -4.41 -9.01
N SER A 206 -29.08 -4.40 -10.34
CA SER A 206 -30.14 -3.87 -11.19
C SER A 206 -31.47 -4.61 -11.02
N ARG A 207 -31.44 -5.94 -10.82
CA ARG A 207 -32.64 -6.72 -10.47
C ARG A 207 -33.17 -6.36 -9.08
N GLN A 208 -32.30 -6.27 -8.08
CA GLN A 208 -32.67 -5.88 -6.72
C GLN A 208 -33.31 -4.49 -6.67
N LEU A 209 -32.71 -3.52 -7.37
CA LEU A 209 -33.25 -2.16 -7.48
C LEU A 209 -34.66 -2.14 -8.09
N ARG A 210 -34.89 -2.92 -9.16
CA ARG A 210 -36.23 -3.05 -9.78
C ARG A 210 -37.23 -3.68 -8.82
N ALA A 211 -36.83 -4.72 -8.07
CA ALA A 211 -37.68 -5.37 -7.08
C ALA A 211 -38.05 -4.41 -5.93
N CYS A 212 -37.09 -3.65 -5.40
CA CYS A 212 -37.33 -2.65 -4.36
C CYS A 212 -38.26 -1.53 -4.83
N LYS A 213 -38.08 -1.03 -6.07
CA LYS A 213 -38.99 -0.04 -6.67
C LYS A 213 -40.42 -0.57 -6.78
N ALA A 214 -40.58 -1.81 -7.27
CA ALA A 214 -41.90 -2.44 -7.38
C ALA A 214 -42.57 -2.66 -6.02
N ALA A 215 -41.81 -3.04 -4.99
CA ALA A 215 -42.32 -3.19 -3.61
C ALA A 215 -42.72 -1.84 -2.98
N SER A 216 -41.95 -0.78 -3.22
CA SER A 216 -42.25 0.58 -2.77
C SER A 216 -43.53 1.12 -3.41
N LEU A 217 -43.72 0.91 -4.73
CA LEU A 217 -44.94 1.25 -5.45
C LEU A 217 -46.17 0.51 -4.89
N LYS A 218 -46.03 -0.78 -4.57
CA LYS A 218 -47.12 -1.57 -3.94
C LYS A 218 -47.46 -1.08 -2.52
N ARG A 219 -46.49 -0.63 -1.72
CA ARG A 219 -46.74 -0.06 -0.37
C ARG A 219 -47.39 1.31 -0.38
N ARG A 220 -47.29 2.08 -1.47
CA ARG A 220 -47.98 3.38 -1.60
C ARG A 220 -49.46 3.26 -2.02
N LEU A 221 -49.91 2.05 -2.38
CA LEU A 221 -51.24 1.77 -2.90
C LEU A 221 -52.27 1.09 -1.96
N PRO A 222 -52.04 0.84 -0.65
CA PRO A 222 -53.11 0.40 0.23
C PRO A 222 -53.43 1.46 1.28
N GLU A 223 -54.40 2.32 0.98
CA GLU A 223 -55.40 2.87 1.92
C GLU A 223 -56.32 3.80 1.12
N GLY A 224 -57.36 3.23 0.51
CA GLY A 224 -58.27 4.04 -0.31
C GLY A 224 -59.26 3.26 -1.16
N SER A 225 -59.83 2.16 -0.66
CA SER A 225 -61.11 1.65 -1.14
C SER A 225 -61.57 0.52 -0.23
N TYR A 226 -62.42 0.82 0.73
CA TYR A 226 -63.53 -0.02 1.21
C TYR A 226 -64.21 0.71 2.37
N ALA A 227 -65.19 1.56 2.04
CA ALA A 227 -66.41 1.87 2.79
C ALA A 227 -67.17 2.98 2.04
#